data_AF-F0G8E3-F1
#
_entry.id   AF-F0G8E3-F1
#
_cell.length_a   1.000
_cell.length_b   1.000
_cell.length_c   1.000
_cell.angle_alpha   90.00
_cell.angle_beta   90.00
_cell.angle_gamma   90.00
#
_symmetry.space_group_name_H-M   'P 1'
#
loop_
_entity.id
_entity.type
_entity.pdbx_description
1 polymer ?
#
loop_
_entity_poly.entity_id
_entity_poly.type
_entity_poly.pdbx_seq_one_letter_code
_entity_poly.pdbx_strand_id
1 'polypeptide(L)' 'IVDTRLSKSRKDSGIVTFKHVARNQRDEIVCTAVRTGLMMLRPAAAQA' A
#
# COMPACT_ATOMS: atom_id res chain seq x y z
N ILE A 1 -1.73 -5.48 5.25
CA ILE A 1 -2.20 -5.21 3.86
C ILE A 1 -3.45 -6.03 3.64
N VAL A 2 -4.48 -5.50 2.97
CA VAL A 2 -5.75 -6.21 2.78
C VAL A 2 -5.97 -6.68 1.35
N ASP A 3 -5.40 -6.00 0.36
CA ASP A 3 -5.42 -6.43 -1.04
C ASP A 3 -4.25 -5.81 -1.82
N THR A 4 -3.84 -6.47 -2.89
CA THR A 4 -2.82 -5.99 -3.82
C THR A 4 -3.12 -6.44 -5.23
N ARG A 5 -2.98 -5.53 -6.20
CA ARG A 5 -3.08 -5.86 -7.62
C ARG A 5 -2.17 -4.98 -8.47
N LEU A 6 -1.81 -5.43 -9.67
CA LEU A 6 -1.12 -4.56 -10.62
C LEU A 6 -2.03 -3.44 -11.14
N SER A 7 -1.44 -2.30 -11.48
CA SER A 7 -2.16 -1.26 -12.21
C SER A 7 -2.54 -1.79 -13.59
N LYS A 8 -3.76 -1.49 -14.04
CA LYS A 8 -4.22 -1.87 -15.38
C LYS A 8 -3.66 -0.94 -16.46
N SER A 9 -3.35 0.30 -16.10
CA SER A 9 -2.92 1.34 -17.04
C SER A 9 -1.43 1.67 -16.95
N ARG A 10 -0.78 1.40 -15.81
CA ARG A 10 0.64 1.72 -15.58
C ARG A 10 1.46 0.44 -15.50
N LYS A 11 2.56 0.37 -16.23
CA LYS A 11 3.46 -0.80 -16.28
C LYS A 11 4.48 -0.84 -15.12
N ASP A 12 4.64 0.26 -14.41
CA ASP A 12 5.67 0.49 -13.40
C ASP A 12 5.14 0.48 -11.96
N SER A 13 3.84 0.28 -11.77
CA SER A 13 3.18 0.49 -10.48
C SER A 13 2.03 -0.49 -10.22
N GLY A 14 1.82 -0.78 -8.94
CA GLY A 14 0.71 -1.58 -8.41
C GLY A 14 -0.19 -0.76 -7.49
N ILE A 15 -1.39 -1.27 -7.26
CA ILE A 15 -2.35 -0.71 -6.31
C ILE A 15 -2.36 -1.60 -5.08
N VAL A 16 -2.19 -0.98 -3.90
CA VAL A 16 -2.16 -1.64 -2.60
C VAL A 16 -3.26 -1.06 -1.74
N THR A 17 -4.14 -1.91 -1.23
CA THR A 17 -5.16 -1.54 -0.25
C THR A 17 -4.69 -1.97 1.12
N PHE A 18 -4.70 -1.06 2.09
CA PHE A 18 -4.21 -1.32 3.43
C PHE A 18 -5.11 -0.70 4.50
N LYS A 19 -5.24 -1.42 5.61
CA LYS A 19 -5.89 -0.90 6.82
C LYS A 19 -4.88 -0.10 7.62
N HIS A 20 -5.17 1.16 7.84
CA HIS A 20 -4.48 2.04 8.75
C HIS A 20 -5.13 1.94 10.13
N VAL A 21 -4.32 1.82 11.17
CA VAL A 21 -4.76 1.76 12.57
C VAL A 21 -3.99 2.83 13.34
N ALA A 22 -4.70 3.84 13.81
CA ALA A 22 -4.13 4.89 14.65
C ALA A 22 -4.27 4.50 16.11
N ARG A 23 -3.18 4.64 16.87
CA ARG A 23 -3.12 4.37 18.32
C ARG A 23 -2.77 5.65 19.07
N ASN A 24 -3.31 5.82 20.27
CA ASN A 24 -2.96 6.92 21.16
C ASN A 24 -1.79 6.53 22.10
N GLN A 25 -1.42 7.42 23.02
CA GLN A 25 -0.32 7.22 23.98
C GLN A 25 -0.56 6.08 24.99
N ARG A 26 -1.80 5.59 25.10
CA ARG A 26 -2.19 4.45 25.94
C ARG A 26 -2.29 3.15 25.15
N ASP A 27 -1.77 3.14 23.92
CA ASP A 27 -1.86 2.03 22.97
C ASP A 27 -3.29 1.68 22.51
N GLU A 28 -4.28 2.53 22.80
CA GLU A 28 -5.66 2.30 22.40
C GLU A 28 -5.87 2.68 20.94
N ILE A 29 -6.64 1.88 20.21
CA ILE A 29 -7.03 2.20 18.84
C ILE A 29 -8.06 3.34 18.88
N VAL A 30 -7.69 4.48 18.31
CA VAL A 30 -8.57 5.67 18.24
C VAL A 30 -9.19 5.87 16.86
N CYS A 31 -8.62 5.27 15.83
CA CYS A 31 -9.16 5.34 14.48
C CYS A 31 -8.71 4.15 13.64
N THR A 32 -9.57 3.71 12.73
CA THR A 32 -9.19 2.82 11.64
C THR A 32 -9.67 3.37 10.30
N ALA A 33 -8.86 3.23 9.26
CA ALA A 33 -9.23 3.61 7.90
C ALA A 33 -8.76 2.56 6.91
N VAL A 34 -9.50 2.34 5.84
CA VAL A 34 -9.03 1.55 4.69
C VAL A 34 -8.63 2.54 3.60
N ARG A 35 -7.37 2.44 3.14
CA ARG A 35 -6.83 3.32 2.11
C ARG A 35 -6.24 2.52 0.97
N THR A 36 -6.33 3.11 -0.21
CA THR A 36 -5.74 2.59 -1.43
C THR A 36 -4.59 3.50 -1.84
N GLY A 37 -3.43 2.92 -2.12
CA GLY A 37 -2.25 3.65 -2.59
C GLY A 37 -1.70 3.07 -3.89
N LEU A 38 -1.16 3.94 -4.74
CA LEU A 38 -0.38 3.56 -5.91
C LEU A 38 1.09 3.43 -5.49
N MET A 39 1.65 2.23 -5.63
CA MET A 39 3.01 1.90 -5.22
C MET A 39 3.86 1.59 -6.44
N MET A 40 5.08 2.11 -6.51
CA MET A 40 6.03 1.72 -7.56
C MET A 40 6.42 0.26 -7.40
N LEU A 41 6.55 -0.46 -8.52
CA LEU A 41 7.17 -1.76 -8.55
C LEU A 41 8.66 -1.61 -8.25
N ARG A 42 9.28 -2.68 -7.75
CA ARG A 42 10.74 -2.73 -7.70
C ARG A 42 11.27 -2.54 -9.12
N PRO A 43 12.40 -1.84 -9.31
CA PRO A 43 13.06 -1.78 -10.61
C PRO A 43 13.22 -3.21 -11.13
N ALA A 44 12.83 -3.44 -12.39
CA ALA A 44 13.31 -4.63 -13.08
C ALA A 44 14.83 -4.54 -13.00
N ALA A 45 15.49 -5.57 -12.47
CA ALA A 45 16.94 -5.58 -12.35
C ALA A 45 17.52 -5.04 -13.66
N ALA A 46 18.34 -3.99 -13.57
CA ALA A 46 19.02 -3.44 -14.72
C ALA A 46 19.64 -4.63 -15.45
N GLN A 47 19.18 -4.89 -16.68
CA GLN A 47 19.79 -5.94 -17.48
C GLN A 47 21.25 -5.52 -17.65
N ALA A 48 22.15 -6.29 -17.05
CA ALA A 48 23.58 -6.18 -17.28
C ALA A 48 23.92 -6.69 -18.68
#